data_AF-A0A2P6PR95-F1
#
_entry.id   AF-A0A2P6PR95-F1
#
_cell.length_a   1.000
_cell.length_b   1.000
_cell.length_c   1.000
_cell.angle_alpha   90.00
_cell.angle_beta   90.00
_cell.angle_gamma   90.00
#
_symmetry.space_group_name_H-M   'P 1'
#
loop_
_entity.id
_entity.type
_entity.pdbx_description
1 polymer ?
#
loop_
_entity_poly.entity_id
_entity_poly.type
_entity_poly.pdbx_seq_one_letter_code
_entity_poly.pdbx_strand_id
1 'polypeptide(L)'
;MDVLKISMSPPQEIADGVSIWEWSGAALDEGDDASKWFSAYLGKPSRLVRFNADLVIVLLQASLDTLNEHLKDPVPINRFRPNILVDGCEPFSEDLWTDFRINNFTFQCCMLCFRCQV
;
A
#
# COMPACT_ATOMS: atom_id res chain seq x y z
N MET A 1 -11.52 9.24 -21.58
CA MET A 1 -10.95 7.88 -21.55
C MET A 1 -11.99 7.00 -20.88
N ASP A 2 -12.36 5.89 -21.50
CA ASP A 2 -13.43 5.05 -20.97
C ASP A 2 -12.99 4.31 -19.70
N VAL A 3 -13.95 3.96 -18.84
CA VAL A 3 -13.68 3.23 -17.60
C VAL A 3 -13.23 1.81 -17.91
N LEU A 4 -12.02 1.44 -17.46
CA LEU A 4 -11.54 0.06 -17.53
C LEU A 4 -12.29 -0.81 -16.50
N LYS A 5 -12.78 -1.97 -16.93
CA LYS A 5 -13.38 -2.99 -16.05
C LYS A 5 -12.47 -4.21 -16.02
N ILE A 6 -12.11 -4.65 -14.82
CA ILE A 6 -11.22 -5.79 -14.61
C ILE A 6 -11.99 -6.86 -13.81
N SER A 7 -11.86 -8.13 -14.18
CA SER A 7 -12.48 -9.23 -13.45
C SER A 7 -11.81 -9.43 -12.09
N MET A 8 -12.59 -9.59 -11.03
CA MET A 8 -12.07 -9.94 -9.70
C MET A 8 -11.57 -11.40 -9.61
N SER A 9 -11.86 -12.24 -10.60
CA SER A 9 -11.29 -13.59 -10.67
C SER A 9 -9.76 -13.52 -10.76
N PRO A 10 -9.03 -14.50 -10.20
CA PRO A 10 -7.59 -14.61 -10.42
C PRO A 10 -7.30 -14.67 -11.92
N PRO A 11 -6.39 -13.82 -12.44
CA PRO A 11 -5.98 -13.94 -13.83
C PRO A 11 -5.32 -15.30 -14.09
N GLN A 12 -5.48 -15.81 -15.30
CA GLN A 12 -4.88 -17.09 -15.71
C GLN A 12 -3.44 -16.92 -16.23
N GLU A 13 -3.10 -15.71 -16.65
CA GLU A 13 -1.80 -15.40 -17.23
C GLU A 13 -0.80 -14.97 -16.14
N ILE A 14 0.47 -15.29 -16.39
CA ILE A 14 1.59 -14.98 -15.50
C ILE A 14 2.57 -14.11 -16.27
N ALA A 15 3.00 -13.02 -15.63
CA ALA A 15 4.11 -12.20 -16.09
C ALA A 15 5.37 -12.58 -15.29
N ASP A 16 6.37 -13.12 -16.00
CA ASP A 16 7.69 -13.41 -15.44
C ASP A 16 8.61 -12.18 -15.44
N GLY A 17 9.63 -12.20 -14.59
CA GLY A 17 10.67 -11.15 -14.57
C GLY A 17 10.17 -9.80 -14.02
N VAL A 18 9.14 -9.82 -13.18
CA VAL A 18 8.66 -8.62 -12.48
C VAL A 18 9.59 -8.34 -11.30
N SER A 19 10.10 -7.11 -11.22
CA SER A 19 10.95 -6.66 -10.12
C SER A 19 10.28 -5.54 -9.32
N ILE A 20 10.31 -5.64 -7.99
CA ILE A 20 9.81 -4.64 -7.05
C ILE A 20 10.88 -4.46 -5.97
N TRP A 21 11.60 -3.34 -5.99
CA TRP A 21 12.80 -3.13 -5.16
C TRP A 21 13.81 -4.29 -5.36
N GLU A 22 14.31 -4.87 -4.27
CA GLU A 22 15.22 -6.03 -4.26
C GLU A 22 14.52 -7.35 -4.64
N TRP A 23 13.18 -7.39 -4.67
CA TRP A 23 12.43 -8.59 -5.02
C TRP A 23 12.29 -8.73 -6.53
N SER A 24 12.43 -9.95 -7.04
CA SER A 24 12.09 -10.31 -8.42
C SER A 24 11.36 -11.65 -8.46
N GLY A 25 10.38 -11.78 -9.33
CA GLY A 25 9.59 -12.99 -9.44
C GLY A 25 8.50 -12.91 -10.52
N ALA A 26 7.49 -13.75 -10.36
CA ALA A 26 6.33 -13.80 -11.22
C ALA A 26 5.13 -13.10 -10.55
N ALA A 27 4.26 -12.49 -11.37
CA ALA A 27 3.02 -11.87 -10.93
C ALA A 27 1.85 -12.26 -11.83
N LEU A 28 0.62 -12.14 -11.35
CA LEU A 28 -0.58 -12.48 -12.13
C LEU A 28 -0.88 -11.34 -13.10
N ASP A 29 -1.00 -11.63 -14.39
CA ASP A 29 -1.15 -10.62 -15.45
C ASP A 29 -2.62 -10.29 -15.72
N GLU A 30 -2.99 -9.01 -15.71
CA GLU A 30 -4.36 -8.54 -15.98
C GLU A 30 -4.75 -8.52 -17.47
N GLY A 31 -3.84 -8.94 -18.35
CA GLY A 31 -4.09 -9.11 -19.77
C GLY A 31 -3.99 -7.83 -20.60
N ASP A 32 -4.19 -8.01 -21.89
CA ASP A 32 -3.86 -6.99 -22.89
C ASP A 32 -4.78 -5.76 -22.86
N ASP A 33 -6.03 -5.91 -22.43
CA ASP A 33 -6.95 -4.77 -22.34
C ASP A 33 -6.53 -3.80 -21.24
N ALA A 34 -6.10 -4.32 -20.08
CA ALA A 34 -5.52 -3.51 -19.03
C ALA A 34 -4.21 -2.88 -19.49
N SER A 35 -3.33 -3.66 -20.15
CA SER A 35 -2.06 -3.17 -20.71
C SER A 35 -2.27 -1.99 -21.69
N LYS A 36 -3.18 -2.13 -22.66
CA LYS A 36 -3.51 -1.06 -23.62
C LYS A 36 -4.05 0.17 -22.90
N TRP A 37 -4.97 -0.01 -21.95
CA TRP A 37 -5.58 1.09 -21.23
C TRP A 37 -4.54 1.88 -20.42
N PHE A 38 -3.72 1.21 -19.60
CA PHE A 38 -2.68 1.88 -18.81
C PHE A 38 -1.59 2.49 -19.68
N SER A 39 -1.24 1.83 -20.79
CA SER A 39 -0.25 2.36 -21.72
C SER A 39 -0.71 3.69 -22.35
N ALA A 40 -1.98 3.77 -22.73
CA ALA A 40 -2.57 4.99 -23.25
C ALA A 40 -2.70 6.09 -22.17
N TYR A 41 -3.01 5.71 -20.92
CA TYR A 41 -3.18 6.67 -19.83
C TYR A 41 -1.83 7.27 -19.37
N LEU A 42 -0.82 6.41 -19.23
CA LEU A 42 0.51 6.78 -18.75
C LEU A 42 1.45 7.28 -19.84
N GLY A 43 1.08 7.13 -21.12
CA GLY A 43 1.90 7.54 -22.27
C GLY A 43 3.16 6.70 -22.48
N LYS A 44 3.22 5.48 -21.94
CA LYS A 44 4.36 4.55 -22.06
C LYS A 44 3.89 3.09 -21.98
N PRO A 45 4.59 2.14 -22.62
CA PRO A 45 4.26 0.72 -22.50
C PRO A 45 4.18 0.31 -21.02
N SER A 46 3.00 -0.15 -20.61
CA SER A 46 2.67 -0.42 -19.21
C SER A 46 1.76 -1.65 -19.13
N ARG A 47 2.06 -2.55 -18.21
CA ARG A 47 1.26 -3.75 -17.93
C ARG A 47 0.84 -3.74 -16.47
N LEU A 48 -0.43 -4.08 -16.21
CA LEU A 48 -0.95 -4.22 -14.84
C LEU A 48 -0.80 -5.67 -14.41
N VAL A 49 -0.27 -5.88 -13.21
CA VAL A 49 -0.12 -7.20 -12.59
C VAL A 49 -0.63 -7.18 -11.15
N ARG A 50 -1.09 -8.32 -10.63
CA ARG A 50 -1.45 -8.53 -9.22
C ARG A 50 -0.38 -9.28 -8.46
N PHE A 51 -0.13 -8.81 -7.25
CA PHE A 51 0.66 -9.48 -6.23
C PHE A 51 -0.21 -9.64 -4.97
N ASN A 52 -0.18 -10.81 -4.34
CA ASN A 52 -0.89 -11.02 -3.09
C ASN A 52 0.02 -10.61 -1.93
N ALA A 53 -0.37 -9.58 -1.17
CA ALA A 53 0.39 -9.10 -0.02
C ALA A 53 -0.44 -9.25 1.26
N ASP A 54 0.14 -9.93 2.26
CA ASP A 54 -0.46 -10.13 3.59
C ASP A 54 -0.01 -9.06 4.60
N LEU A 55 0.53 -7.93 4.13
CA LEU A 55 1.11 -6.87 4.95
C LEU A 55 0.22 -5.62 4.98
N VAL A 56 0.10 -5.01 6.16
CA VAL A 56 -0.63 -3.77 6.39
C VAL A 56 0.25 -2.74 7.10
N ILE A 57 0.04 -1.46 6.81
CA ILE A 57 0.65 -0.33 7.50
C ILE A 57 -0.36 0.24 8.50
N VAL A 58 0.07 0.41 9.75
CA VAL A 58 -0.72 1.03 10.82
C VAL A 58 -0.11 2.39 11.16
N LEU A 59 -0.95 3.36 11.52
CA LEU A 59 -0.51 4.66 12.04
C LEU A 59 -1.51 5.17 13.09
N LEU A 60 -1.04 5.94 14.07
CA LEU A 60 -1.92 6.60 15.04
C LEU A 60 -2.24 8.04 14.62
N GLN A 61 -3.49 8.47 14.85
CA GLN A 61 -3.90 9.86 14.67
C GLN A 61 -3.05 10.80 15.53
N ALA A 62 -2.80 10.44 16.79
CA ALA A 62 -1.95 11.22 17.70
C ALA A 62 -0.51 11.40 17.17
N SER A 63 0.08 10.37 16.54
CA SER A 63 1.41 10.46 15.91
C SER A 63 1.42 11.42 14.73
N LEU A 64 0.36 11.41 13.90
CA LEU A 64 0.21 12.38 12.80
C LEU A 64 0.08 13.81 13.33
N ASP A 65 -0.74 14.01 14.37
CA ASP A 65 -0.99 15.32 14.95
C ASP A 65 0.28 15.89 15.56
N THR A 66 1.01 15.11 16.37
CA THR A 66 2.30 15.51 16.94
C THR A 66 3.33 15.81 15.86
N LEU A 67 3.38 15.04 14.76
CA LEU A 67 4.26 15.39 13.63
C LEU A 67 3.88 16.74 13.02
N ASN A 68 2.58 16.97 12.79
CA ASN A 68 2.09 18.19 12.16
C ASN A 68 2.34 19.46 12.99
N GLU A 69 2.44 19.35 14.32
CA GLU A 69 2.87 20.46 15.19
C GLU A 69 4.31 20.94 14.90
N HIS A 70 5.16 20.08 14.34
CA HIS A 70 6.54 20.40 13.99
C HIS A 70 6.71 20.88 12.54
N LEU A 71 5.64 20.87 11.75
CA LEU A 71 5.68 21.26 10.34
C LEU A 71 5.10 22.66 10.15
N LYS A 72 5.77 23.46 9.31
CA LYS A 72 5.23 24.76 8.88
C LYS A 72 3.88 24.59 8.17
N ASP A 73 3.80 23.58 7.32
CA ASP A 73 2.63 23.22 6.54
C ASP A 73 2.23 21.78 6.91
N PRO A 74 1.12 21.58 7.65
CA PRO A 74 0.65 20.26 8.04
C PRO A 74 0.40 19.36 6.83
N VAL A 75 0.68 18.06 6.99
CA VAL A 75 0.50 17.06 5.94
C VAL A 75 -0.71 16.16 6.22
N PRO A 76 -1.45 15.77 5.17
CA PRO A 76 -2.55 14.83 5.29
C PRO A 76 -2.09 13.38 5.48
N ILE A 77 -2.95 12.56 6.10
CA ILE A 77 -2.70 11.14 6.38
C ILE A 77 -2.35 10.31 5.13
N ASN A 78 -2.87 10.69 3.96
CA ASN A 78 -2.61 9.98 2.70
C ASN A 78 -1.13 10.04 2.26
N ARG A 79 -0.32 10.96 2.80
CA ARG A 79 1.15 10.95 2.62
C ARG A 79 1.82 9.77 3.32
N PHE A 80 1.18 9.20 4.35
CA PHE A 80 1.68 8.05 5.10
C PHE A 80 1.23 6.71 4.52
N ARG A 81 0.10 6.73 3.78
CA ARG A 81 -0.54 5.57 3.14
C ARG A 81 -0.80 4.38 4.11
N PRO A 82 -1.32 4.63 5.34
CA PRO A 82 -1.69 3.52 6.21
C PRO A 82 -2.87 2.75 5.61
N ASN A 83 -2.93 1.46 5.91
CA ASN A 83 -4.13 0.65 5.71
C ASN A 83 -5.08 0.81 6.91
N ILE A 84 -4.54 1.02 8.11
CA ILE A 84 -5.28 1.14 9.36
C ILE A 84 -4.83 2.42 10.08
N LEU A 85 -5.78 3.31 10.37
CA LEU A 85 -5.58 4.47 11.23
C LEU A 85 -6.27 4.21 12.57
N VAL A 86 -5.54 4.40 13.68
CA VAL A 86 -6.07 4.19 15.03
C VAL A 86 -6.05 5.49 15.81
N ASP A 87 -7.07 5.72 16.64
CA ASP A 87 -7.22 6.90 17.48
C ASP A 87 -7.37 6.49 18.95
N GLY A 88 -7.21 7.45 19.88
CA GLY A 88 -7.33 7.23 21.32
C GLY A 88 -6.09 6.63 21.98
N CYS A 89 -4.92 6.77 21.36
CA CYS A 89 -3.64 6.28 21.86
C CYS A 89 -2.64 7.43 22.02
N GLU A 90 -1.60 7.23 22.83
CA GLU A 90 -0.50 8.18 22.98
C GLU A 90 0.33 8.27 21.68
N PRO A 91 0.87 9.46 21.32
CA PRO A 91 1.73 9.61 20.16
C PRO A 91 2.90 8.61 20.16
N PHE A 92 3.15 8.00 19.01
CA PHE A 92 4.24 7.05 18.74
C PHE A 92 4.17 5.74 19.53
N SER A 93 3.07 5.49 20.25
CA SER A 93 2.92 4.25 21.02
C SER A 93 2.83 3.00 20.13
N GLU A 94 2.47 3.14 18.85
CA GLU A 94 2.45 2.06 17.87
C GLU A 94 3.83 1.44 17.62
N ASP A 95 4.91 2.20 17.82
CA ASP A 95 6.29 1.72 17.62
C ASP A 95 6.68 0.62 18.64
N LEU A 96 5.93 0.54 19.75
CA LEU A 96 6.17 -0.41 20.83
C LEU A 96 5.24 -1.63 20.78
N TRP A 97 4.25 -1.64 19.88
CA TRP A 97 3.31 -2.75 19.78
C TRP A 97 4.00 -3.99 19.21
N THR A 98 3.85 -5.13 19.87
CA THR A 98 4.29 -6.44 19.35
C THR A 98 3.17 -7.10 18.54
N ASP A 99 1.95 -6.92 19.00
CA ASP A 99 0.73 -7.41 18.41
C ASP A 99 -0.45 -6.54 18.86
N PHE A 100 -1.49 -6.51 18.05
CA PHE A 100 -2.75 -5.88 18.41
C PHE A 100 -3.91 -6.65 17.80
N ARG A 101 -5.10 -6.45 18.36
CA ARG A 101 -6.30 -7.19 17.96
C ARG A 101 -7.41 -6.24 17.54
N ILE A 102 -7.99 -6.50 16.37
CA ILE A 102 -9.22 -5.85 15.91
C ILE A 102 -10.29 -6.93 15.79
N ASN A 103 -11.32 -6.86 16.64
CA ASN A 103 -12.36 -7.87 16.76
C ASN A 103 -11.79 -9.28 16.98
N ASN A 104 -11.81 -10.15 15.96
CA ASN A 104 -11.31 -11.53 16.03
C ASN A 104 -10.03 -11.74 15.22
N PHE A 105 -9.44 -10.66 14.69
CA PHE A 105 -8.19 -10.70 13.93
C PHE A 105 -7.05 -10.21 14.79
N THR A 106 -6.00 -11.01 14.89
CA THR A 106 -4.74 -10.63 15.54
C THR A 106 -3.74 -10.25 14.46
N PHE A 107 -3.09 -9.12 14.64
CA PHE A 107 -2.03 -8.62 13.78
C PHE A 107 -0.73 -8.65 14.56
N GLN A 108 0.34 -9.09 13.91
CA GLN A 108 1.68 -9.05 14.47
C GLN A 108 2.43 -7.86 13.88
N CYS A 109 3.04 -7.05 14.73
CA CYS A 109 3.86 -5.92 14.31
C CYS A 109 5.27 -6.45 13.98
N CYS A 110 5.58 -6.53 12.68
CA CYS A 110 6.82 -7.14 12.22
C CYS A 110 8.01 -6.16 12.20
N MET A 111 7.77 -4.89 11.85
CA MET A 111 8.83 -3.89 11.67
C MET A 111 8.26 -2.48 11.58
N LEU A 112 9.11 -1.49 11.87
CA LEU A 112 8.79 -0.06 11.67
C LEU A 112 8.77 0.30 10.18
N CYS A 113 7.83 1.16 9.80
CA CYS A 113 7.72 1.66 8.42
C CYS A 113 8.70 2.81 8.18
N PHE A 114 9.84 2.53 7.56
CA PHE A 114 10.76 3.57 7.11
C PHE A 114 10.12 4.41 6.01
N ARG A 115 10.21 5.74 6.16
CA ARG A 115 9.59 6.68 5.24
C ARG A 115 10.49 6.93 4.03
N CYS A 116 9.91 6.83 2.83
CA CYS A 116 10.54 7.24 1.58
C CYS A 116 10.01 8.61 1.11
N GLN A 117 10.59 9.17 0.05
CA GLN A 117 10.21 10.48 -0.49
C GLN A 117 8.85 10.49 -1.23
N VAL A 118 8.27 9.31 -1.48
CA VAL A 118 7.03 9.13 -2.26
C VAL A 118 5.82 9.72 -1.54
#